data_AF-A0A2N4XJJ5-F1
#
_entry.id   AF-A0A2N4XJJ5-F1
#
_cell.length_a   1.000
_cell.length_b   1.000
_cell.length_c   1.000
_cell.angle_alpha   90.00
_cell.angle_beta   90.00
_cell.angle_gamma   90.00
#
_symmetry.space_group_name_H-M   'P 1'
#
loop_
_entity.id
_entity.type
_entity.pdbx_description
1 polymer ?
#
loop_
_entity_poly.entity_id
_entity_poly.type
_entity_poly.pdbx_seq_one_letter_code
_entity_poly.pdbx_strand_id
1 'polypeptide(L)'
;MKNSFKSVIFAVVLGSFLISANIVKANDRDSAKKQVMLVKGAEVDFANFMSKKAKKFVKTEDWGIFVNVVNLYNASPAKFMALSSAQKAAFNEAAANIETKVSNLRGEEAKAWRNKVIATTKIINVLWNYQSNVEPIEPENAVSPVVVEMLGR
;
A
#
# COMPACT_ATOMS: atom_id res chain seq x y z
N MET A 1 22.96 -6.02 -33.10
CA MET A 1 21.58 -5.86 -32.59
C MET A 1 21.58 -4.79 -31.51
N LYS A 2 20.98 -3.62 -31.77
CA LYS A 2 20.76 -2.56 -30.79
C LYS A 2 19.33 -2.73 -30.25
N ASN A 3 19.19 -3.25 -29.04
CA ASN A 3 17.88 -3.34 -28.40
C ASN A 3 17.52 -1.96 -27.86
N SER A 4 16.72 -1.22 -28.62
CA SER A 4 16.11 0.03 -28.16
C SER A 4 15.03 -0.30 -27.13
N PHE A 5 15.34 -0.16 -25.85
CA PHE A 5 14.34 -0.11 -24.79
C PHE A 5 13.45 1.11 -25.06
N LYS A 6 12.24 0.86 -25.58
CA LYS A 6 11.20 1.87 -25.69
C LYS A 6 10.74 2.19 -24.25
N SER A 7 11.18 3.34 -23.73
CA SER A 7 10.63 3.89 -22.48
C SER A 7 9.16 4.21 -22.72
N VAL A 8 8.27 3.42 -22.14
CA VAL A 8 6.85 3.75 -22.05
C VAL A 8 6.73 4.75 -20.90
N ILE A 9 6.67 6.03 -21.24
CA ILE A 9 6.34 7.09 -20.28
C ILE A 9 4.85 6.96 -20.00
N PHE A 10 4.52 6.36 -18.86
CA PHE A 10 3.16 6.28 -18.38
C PHE A 10 2.82 7.60 -17.69
N ALA A 11 2.03 8.44 -18.35
CA ALA A 11 1.48 9.63 -17.71
C ALA A 11 0.39 9.20 -16.73
N VAL A 12 0.80 8.81 -15.52
CA VAL A 12 -0.13 8.75 -14.39
C VAL A 12 -0.53 10.20 -14.13
N VAL A 13 -1.80 10.52 -14.29
CA VAL A 13 -2.36 11.80 -13.86
C VAL A 13 -2.16 11.87 -12.35
N LEU A 14 -1.04 12.45 -11.91
CA LEU A 14 -0.83 12.88 -10.54
C LEU A 14 -1.86 13.97 -10.27
N GLY A 15 -3.06 13.55 -9.85
CA GLY A 15 -3.94 14.42 -9.11
C GLY A 15 -3.11 15.06 -8.01
N SER A 16 -3.04 16.39 -8.01
CA SER A 16 -2.25 17.15 -7.06
C SER A 16 -2.80 16.89 -5.66
N PHE A 17 -2.30 15.85 -5.00
CA PHE A 17 -2.48 15.68 -3.56
C PHE A 17 -1.52 16.65 -2.90
N LEU A 18 -1.95 17.91 -2.82
CA LEU A 18 -1.55 18.78 -1.73
C LEU A 18 -2.02 18.05 -0.46
N ILE A 19 -1.11 17.33 0.18
CA ILE A 19 -1.30 16.89 1.56
C ILE A 19 -1.27 18.18 2.38
N SER A 20 -2.43 18.85 2.45
CA SER A 20 -2.68 19.90 3.43
C SER A 20 -2.38 19.29 4.78
N ALA A 21 -1.35 19.81 5.42
CA ALA A 21 -0.83 19.37 6.70
C ALA A 21 -1.85 19.61 7.82
N ASN A 22 -2.92 18.84 7.87
CA ASN A 22 -3.61 18.55 9.12
C ASN A 22 -2.82 17.43 9.80
N ILE A 23 -1.61 17.77 10.24
CA ILE A 23 -0.82 16.97 11.16
C ILE A 23 -1.61 16.99 12.47
N VAL A 24 -2.49 16.01 12.65
CA VAL A 24 -2.94 15.64 13.99
C VAL A 24 -1.66 15.36 14.77
N LYS A 25 -1.44 16.11 15.85
CA LYS A 25 -0.35 15.85 16.79
C LYS A 25 -0.60 14.47 17.41
N ALA A 26 -0.16 13.41 16.73
CA ALA A 26 0.08 12.13 17.36
C ALA A 26 1.30 12.33 18.25
N ASN A 27 1.06 12.55 19.54
CA ASN A 27 2.09 12.51 20.55
C ASN A 27 2.45 11.03 20.79
N ASP A 28 3.25 10.44 19.90
CA ASP A 28 3.78 9.11 20.16
C ASP A 28 5.19 8.98 19.56
N ARG A 29 6.17 9.47 20.33
CA ARG A 29 7.61 9.38 20.03
C ARG A 29 8.13 7.94 19.91
N ASP A 30 7.27 6.93 20.06
CA ASP A 30 7.63 5.52 20.27
C ASP A 30 6.95 4.55 19.28
N SER A 31 6.20 5.06 18.30
CA SER A 31 5.58 4.25 17.25
C SER A 31 6.60 3.43 16.46
N ALA A 32 7.84 3.92 16.31
CA ALA A 32 8.96 3.18 15.73
C ALA A 32 9.30 1.87 16.48
N LYS A 33 9.02 1.80 17.79
CA LYS A 33 9.32 0.63 18.63
C LYS A 33 8.12 -0.29 18.87
N LYS A 34 6.90 0.25 18.87
CA LYS A 34 5.70 -0.51 19.28
C LYS A 34 5.01 -1.27 18.15
N GLN A 35 5.15 -0.82 16.89
CA GLN A 35 4.38 -1.37 15.78
C GLN A 35 5.27 -2.15 14.81
N VAL A 36 4.80 -3.29 14.32
CA VAL A 36 5.56 -4.15 13.38
C VAL A 36 5.48 -3.62 11.94
N MET A 37 4.44 -2.84 11.62
CA MET A 37 4.14 -2.34 10.26
C MET A 37 3.75 -0.86 10.28
N LEU A 38 3.59 -0.27 9.10
CA LEU A 38 3.06 1.08 8.90
C LEU A 38 1.53 1.06 8.97
N VAL A 39 1.00 0.72 10.15
CA VAL A 39 -0.43 0.80 10.46
C VAL A 39 -0.78 2.21 10.96
N LYS A 40 -2.07 2.58 10.87
CA LYS A 40 -2.62 3.88 11.25
C LYS A 40 -1.89 4.51 12.45
N GLY A 41 -1.24 5.65 12.21
CA GLY A 41 -0.31 6.31 13.14
C GLY A 41 1.16 6.18 12.73
N ALA A 42 1.71 4.97 12.56
CA ALA A 42 3.13 4.81 12.21
C ALA A 42 3.47 5.24 10.78
N GLU A 43 2.52 5.23 9.85
CA GLU A 43 2.71 5.81 8.52
C GLU A 43 2.97 7.33 8.59
N VAL A 44 2.33 8.03 9.53
CA VAL A 44 2.52 9.46 9.74
C VAL A 44 3.92 9.71 10.33
N ASP A 45 4.32 8.93 11.32
CA ASP A 45 5.64 9.06 11.93
C ASP A 45 6.77 8.69 10.97
N PHE A 46 6.55 7.68 10.13
CA PHE A 46 7.46 7.36 9.04
C PHE A 46 7.58 8.50 8.03
N ALA A 47 6.46 9.11 7.63
CA ALA A 47 6.45 10.27 6.75
C ALA A 47 7.21 11.47 7.36
N ASN A 48 7.06 11.68 8.68
CA ASN A 48 7.81 12.70 9.42
C ASN A 48 9.32 12.40 9.43
N PHE A 49 9.71 11.15 9.68
CA PHE A 49 11.10 10.70 9.62
C PHE A 49 11.70 10.93 8.24
N MET A 50 11.02 10.51 7.18
CA MET A 50 11.47 10.66 5.79
C MET A 50 11.54 12.13 5.37
N SER A 51 10.60 12.96 5.81
CA SER A 51 10.63 14.41 5.54
C SER A 51 11.85 15.09 6.16
N LYS A 52 12.31 14.60 7.33
CA LYS A 52 13.51 15.11 8.01
C LYS A 52 14.80 14.57 7.39
N LYS A 53 14.88 13.27 7.10
CA LYS A 53 16.12 12.57 6.71
C LYS A 53 16.31 12.44 5.20
N ALA A 54 15.24 12.56 4.43
CA ALA A 54 15.22 12.31 2.99
C ALA A 54 14.27 13.29 2.27
N LYS A 55 14.33 14.59 2.60
CA LYS A 55 13.43 15.66 2.07
C LYS A 55 13.29 15.70 0.53
N LYS A 56 14.33 15.34 -0.22
CA LYS A 56 14.24 15.25 -1.69
C LYS A 56 13.47 14.02 -2.15
N PHE A 57 13.61 12.92 -1.42
CA PHE A 57 12.93 11.66 -1.74
C PHE A 57 11.43 11.76 -1.51
N VAL A 58 10.96 12.46 -0.47
CA VAL A 58 9.50 12.61 -0.24
C VAL A 58 8.75 13.41 -1.31
N LYS A 59 9.46 13.90 -2.34
CA LYS A 59 8.89 14.57 -3.50
C LYS A 59 8.89 13.70 -4.76
N THR A 60 9.40 12.47 -4.69
CA THR A 60 9.44 11.56 -5.83
C THR A 60 8.10 10.88 -6.03
N GLU A 61 7.89 10.37 -7.23
CA GLU A 61 6.72 9.56 -7.56
C GLU A 61 6.66 8.29 -6.71
N ASP A 62 7.79 7.60 -6.51
CA ASP A 62 7.88 6.42 -5.63
C ASP A 62 7.31 6.68 -4.24
N TRP A 63 7.62 7.83 -3.65
CA TRP A 63 7.07 8.20 -2.35
C TRP A 63 5.55 8.35 -2.40
N GLY A 64 5.03 9.02 -3.43
CA GLY A 64 3.61 9.21 -3.63
C GLY A 64 2.86 7.88 -3.80
N ILE A 65 3.39 6.98 -4.63
CA ILE A 65 2.82 5.65 -4.88
C ILE A 65 2.76 4.85 -3.58
N PHE A 66 3.87 4.77 -2.86
CA PHE A 66 3.95 3.99 -1.62
C PHE A 66 2.99 4.50 -0.56
N VAL A 67 3.01 5.81 -0.28
CA VAL A 67 2.14 6.42 0.74
C VAL A 67 0.67 6.26 0.35
N ASN A 68 0.32 6.41 -0.93
CA ASN A 68 -1.06 6.21 -1.37
C ASN A 68 -1.55 4.79 -1.09
N VAL A 69 -0.77 3.76 -1.43
CA VAL A 69 -1.18 2.36 -1.19
C VAL A 69 -1.24 2.04 0.30
N VAL A 70 -0.27 2.51 1.10
CA VAL A 70 -0.30 2.35 2.56
C VAL A 70 -1.52 3.06 3.17
N ASN A 71 -1.90 4.23 2.66
CA ASN A 71 -3.10 4.94 3.09
C ASN A 71 -4.37 4.18 2.71
N LEU A 72 -4.46 3.64 1.50
CA LEU A 72 -5.59 2.82 1.07
C LEU A 72 -5.73 1.57 1.94
N TYR A 73 -4.62 0.90 2.24
CA TYR A 73 -4.60 -0.24 3.16
C TYR A 73 -5.18 0.13 4.55
N ASN A 74 -4.77 1.28 5.10
CA ASN A 74 -5.19 1.71 6.43
C ASN A 74 -6.60 2.33 6.50
N ALA A 75 -7.08 2.95 5.42
CA ALA A 75 -8.29 3.77 5.43
C ALA A 75 -9.42 3.27 4.52
N SER A 76 -9.14 2.40 3.55
CA SER A 76 -10.13 1.95 2.56
C SER A 76 -9.80 0.55 2.01
N PRO A 77 -10.01 -0.53 2.80
CA PRO A 77 -9.70 -1.90 2.38
C PRO A 77 -10.30 -2.29 1.02
N ALA A 78 -11.55 -1.89 0.74
CA ALA A 78 -12.18 -2.17 -0.56
C ALA A 78 -11.41 -1.56 -1.75
N LYS A 79 -10.99 -0.29 -1.64
CA LYS A 79 -10.20 0.40 -2.68
C LYS A 79 -8.79 -0.19 -2.79
N PHE A 80 -8.19 -0.58 -1.66
CA PHE A 80 -6.90 -1.26 -1.62
C PHE A 80 -6.94 -2.61 -2.35
N MET A 81 -8.00 -3.41 -2.15
CA MET A 81 -8.16 -4.70 -2.84
C MET A 81 -8.48 -4.53 -4.33
N ALA A 82 -9.11 -3.42 -4.72
CA ALA A 82 -9.46 -3.12 -6.11
C ALA A 82 -8.30 -2.57 -6.97
N LEU A 83 -7.08 -2.46 -6.43
CA LEU A 83 -5.92 -2.00 -7.21
C LEU A 83 -5.60 -2.96 -8.37
N SER A 84 -5.34 -2.39 -9.54
CA SER A 84 -4.95 -3.14 -10.74
C SER A 84 -3.56 -3.76 -10.60
N SER A 85 -3.26 -4.78 -11.41
CA SER A 85 -1.94 -5.42 -11.44
C SER A 85 -0.81 -4.43 -11.72
N ALA A 86 -1.04 -3.41 -12.56
CA ALA A 86 -0.07 -2.34 -12.82
C ALA A 86 0.20 -1.48 -11.58
N GLN A 87 -0.85 -1.12 -10.83
CA GLN A 87 -0.71 -0.37 -9.57
C GLN A 87 0.01 -1.18 -8.49
N LYS A 88 -0.28 -2.49 -8.41
CA LYS A 88 0.40 -3.43 -7.51
C LYS A 88 1.90 -3.56 -7.86
N ALA A 89 2.23 -3.62 -9.14
CA ALA A 89 3.62 -3.66 -9.60
C ALA A 89 4.37 -2.34 -9.28
N ALA A 90 3.76 -1.20 -9.57
CA ALA A 90 4.32 0.11 -9.26
C ALA A 90 4.56 0.30 -7.76
N PHE A 91 3.65 -0.20 -6.91
CA PHE A 91 3.86 -0.22 -5.47
C PHE A 91 5.09 -1.03 -5.05
N ASN A 92 5.29 -2.22 -5.63
CA ASN A 92 6.42 -3.07 -5.30
C ASN A 92 7.76 -2.43 -5.69
N GLU A 93 7.82 -1.78 -6.85
CA GLU A 93 8.99 -1.02 -7.28
C GLU A 93 9.25 0.17 -6.34
N ALA A 94 8.22 0.97 -6.06
CA ALA A 94 8.31 2.10 -5.14
C ALA A 94 8.76 1.67 -3.73
N ALA A 95 8.25 0.54 -3.23
CA ALA A 95 8.63 -0.03 -1.94
C ALA A 95 10.10 -0.46 -1.91
N ALA A 96 10.62 -1.07 -2.98
CA ALA A 96 12.03 -1.44 -3.10
C ALA A 96 12.95 -0.20 -3.12
N ASN A 97 12.53 0.87 -3.82
CA ASN A 97 13.25 2.14 -3.86
C ASN A 97 13.26 2.83 -2.49
N ILE A 98 12.14 2.79 -1.75
CA ILE A 98 12.07 3.28 -0.38
C ILE A 98 12.95 2.46 0.55
N GLU A 99 12.89 1.13 0.49
CA GLU A 99 13.74 0.26 1.32
C GLU A 99 15.22 0.61 1.09
N THR A 100 15.64 0.71 -0.16
CA THR A 100 17.01 1.11 -0.54
C THR A 100 17.33 2.50 0.00
N LYS A 101 16.40 3.45 -0.11
CA LYS A 101 16.61 4.80 0.39
C LYS A 101 16.80 4.83 1.91
N VAL A 102 15.93 4.14 2.65
CA VAL A 102 15.97 4.07 4.11
C VAL A 102 17.22 3.32 4.59
N SER A 103 17.64 2.29 3.87
CA SER A 103 18.88 1.54 4.16
C SER A 103 20.14 2.40 4.11
N ASN A 104 20.14 3.42 3.25
CA ASN A 104 21.23 4.38 3.14
C ASN A 104 21.23 5.47 4.24
N LEU A 105 20.18 5.52 5.07
CA LEU A 105 20.12 6.44 6.22
C LEU A 105 20.82 5.81 7.43
N ARG A 106 21.54 6.65 8.19
CA ARG A 106 22.26 6.21 9.39
C ARG A 106 21.36 6.20 10.63
N GLY A 107 21.60 5.23 11.51
CA GLY A 107 21.00 5.15 12.86
C GLY A 107 20.03 3.98 13.03
N GLU A 108 19.86 3.55 14.29
CA GLU A 108 18.95 2.43 14.64
C GLU A 108 17.49 2.73 14.27
N GLU A 109 17.08 3.99 14.35
CA GLU A 109 15.75 4.44 13.91
C GLU A 109 15.52 4.15 12.41
N ALA A 110 16.52 4.37 11.56
CA ALA A 110 16.43 4.06 10.13
C ALA A 110 16.28 2.56 9.87
N LYS A 111 17.02 1.73 10.62
CA LYS A 111 16.90 0.26 10.54
C LYS A 111 15.51 -0.20 10.96
N ALA A 112 14.96 0.36 12.03
CA ALA A 112 13.61 0.05 12.49
C ALA A 112 12.56 0.41 11.42
N TRP A 113 12.68 1.59 10.81
CA TRP A 113 11.79 2.00 9.71
C TRP A 113 11.92 1.12 8.48
N ARG A 114 13.15 0.73 8.10
CA ARG A 114 13.37 -0.23 7.01
C ARG A 114 12.62 -1.53 7.25
N ASN A 115 12.76 -2.11 8.45
CA ASN A 115 12.10 -3.36 8.79
C ASN A 115 10.57 -3.25 8.71
N LYS A 116 10.00 -2.13 9.13
CA LYS A 116 8.55 -1.86 9.00
C LYS A 116 8.11 -1.71 7.56
N VAL A 117 8.89 -1.04 6.70
CA VAL A 117 8.62 -0.96 5.26
C VAL A 117 8.59 -2.36 4.67
N ILE A 118 9.62 -3.17 4.92
CA ILE A 118 9.70 -4.57 4.44
C ILE A 118 8.50 -5.39 4.92
N ALA A 119 8.18 -5.33 6.21
CA ALA A 119 7.05 -6.06 6.78
C ALA A 119 5.73 -5.64 6.13
N THR A 120 5.50 -4.33 5.99
CA THR A 120 4.28 -3.76 5.37
C THR A 120 4.13 -4.24 3.93
N THR A 121 5.20 -4.16 3.13
CA THR A 121 5.19 -4.61 1.73
C THR A 121 4.88 -6.10 1.61
N LYS A 122 5.51 -6.95 2.45
CA LYS A 122 5.25 -8.39 2.46
C LYS A 122 3.80 -8.71 2.78
N ILE A 123 3.23 -8.05 3.79
CA ILE A 123 1.84 -8.26 4.23
C ILE A 123 0.86 -7.86 3.12
N ILE A 124 1.06 -6.67 2.54
CA ILE A 124 0.26 -6.18 1.42
C ILE A 124 0.27 -7.18 0.26
N ASN A 125 1.46 -7.69 -0.10
CA ASN A 125 1.58 -8.68 -1.18
C ASN A 125 0.88 -10.00 -0.85
N VAL A 126 0.95 -10.48 0.40
CA VAL A 126 0.21 -11.67 0.82
C VAL A 126 -1.30 -11.48 0.64
N LEU A 127 -1.83 -10.32 1.04
CA LEU A 127 -3.26 -10.02 0.90
C LEU A 127 -3.70 -9.99 -0.56
N TRP A 128 -2.90 -9.39 -1.45
CA TRP A 128 -3.20 -9.40 -2.88
C TRP A 128 -3.07 -10.78 -3.52
N ASN A 129 -2.13 -11.61 -3.08
CA ASN A 129 -1.96 -12.97 -3.58
C ASN A 129 -3.09 -13.90 -3.12
N TYR A 130 -3.64 -13.68 -1.92
CA TYR A 130 -4.79 -14.44 -1.44
C TYR A 130 -6.00 -14.26 -2.36
N GLN A 131 -6.23 -13.05 -2.88
CA GLN A 131 -7.31 -12.75 -3.83
C GLN A 131 -7.11 -13.46 -5.19
N SER A 132 -5.87 -13.66 -5.63
CA SER A 132 -5.57 -14.33 -6.91
C SER A 132 -5.91 -15.82 -6.91
N ASN A 133 -6.10 -16.43 -5.73
CA ASN A 133 -6.35 -17.86 -5.56
C ASN A 133 -7.80 -18.20 -5.22
N VAL A 134 -8.70 -17.20 -5.20
CA VAL A 134 -10.14 -17.46 -5.04
C VAL A 134 -10.71 -17.62 -6.44
N GLU A 135 -10.97 -18.86 -6.85
CA GLU A 135 -11.69 -19.15 -8.10
C GLU A 135 -13.04 -18.40 -8.09
N PRO A 136 -13.49 -17.87 -9.24
CA PRO A 136 -14.82 -17.30 -9.34
C PRO A 136 -15.84 -18.35 -8.90
N ILE A 137 -16.64 -18.05 -7.88
CA ILE A 137 -17.78 -18.88 -7.54
C ILE A 137 -18.76 -18.69 -8.70
N GLU A 138 -18.77 -19.64 -9.64
CA GLU A 138 -19.80 -19.67 -10.68
C GLU A 138 -21.17 -19.75 -9.99
N PRO A 139 -22.09 -18.82 -10.29
CA PRO A 139 -23.43 -18.84 -9.72
C PRO A 139 -24.29 -19.91 -10.41
N GLU A 140 -23.90 -21.19 -10.40
CA GLU A 140 -24.70 -22.26 -11.03
C GLU A 140 -25.51 -23.10 -10.02
N ASN A 141 -25.26 -23.03 -8.71
CA ASN A 141 -25.99 -23.87 -7.75
C ASN A 141 -26.73 -23.11 -6.64
N ALA A 142 -27.25 -21.92 -6.95
CA ALA A 142 -28.38 -21.38 -6.20
C ALA A 142 -29.67 -22.03 -6.72
N VAL A 143 -29.83 -23.33 -6.52
CA VAL A 143 -31.15 -23.97 -6.59
C VAL A 143 -31.94 -23.38 -5.42
N SER A 144 -32.75 -22.36 -5.71
CA SER A 144 -33.78 -21.90 -4.78
C SER A 144 -34.53 -23.13 -4.27
N PRO A 145 -34.67 -23.34 -2.95
CA PRO A 145 -35.60 -24.34 -2.47
C PRO A 145 -36.96 -23.97 -3.03
N VAL A 146 -37.53 -24.85 -3.85
CA VAL A 146 -38.92 -24.76 -4.29
C VAL A 146 -39.74 -24.65 -3.01
N VAL A 147 -40.28 -23.47 -2.75
CA VAL A 147 -41.30 -23.29 -1.72
C VAL A 147 -42.51 -24.02 -2.27
N VAL A 148 -42.73 -25.24 -1.80
CA VAL A 148 -43.99 -25.95 -2.04
C VAL A 148 -45.07 -25.14 -1.33
N GLU A 149 -45.82 -24.38 -2.13
CA GLU A 149 -47.05 -23.72 -1.72
C GLU A 149 -48.02 -24.82 -1.24
N MET A 150 -48.03 -25.11 0.06
CA MET A 150 -49.12 -25.86 0.67
C MET A 150 -50.30 -24.91 0.87
N LEU A 151 -51.02 -24.66 -0.22
CA LEU A 151 -52.35 -24.06 -0.20
C LEU A 151 -53.28 -24.90 -1.08
N GLY A 152 -54.14 -25.70 -0.45
CA GLY A 152 -55.38 -26.12 -1.11
C GLY A 152 -55.93 -27.49 -0.73
N ARG A 153 -56.77 -27.48 0.32
CA ARG A 153 -57.89 -28.39 0.63
C ARG A 153 -57.62 -29.66 1.42
#